data_AF-A0A8C6ZMD6-F1
#
_entry.id   AF-A0A8C6ZMD6-F1
#
_cell.length_a   1.000
_cell.length_b   1.000
_cell.length_c   1.000
_cell.angle_alpha   90.00
_cell.angle_beta   90.00
_cell.angle_gamma   90.00
#
_symmetry.space_group_name_H-M   'P 1'
#
loop_
_entity.id
_entity.type
_entity.pdbx_description
1 polymer ?
#
loop_
_entity_poly.entity_id
_entity_poly.type
_entity_poly.pdbx_seq_one_letter_code
_entity_poly.pdbx_strand_id
1 'polypeptide(L)'
;MKESPGLQPRGPAGRAHPAPRSDKSASSRERESRARGRDDKGKKITQEGAGDGEIPKFDGAGYDKDLVEALERDIVSRNPSIHWDDIADLEEAKKLLREAVVLPMWMPDFFKGIRRPWKGVLMVGPPGTGKTMLAKAVATECGTTFFNVSSSTLTSKYRGESEKLVRLLFEMARFYAPTTIFIDEIDSICSRRGTSDEHEASRRVKSELLVQMDGVGGALENDDPSKMVMVLAATNFPWDIDEALRRRLEKRIYIPLPTAKGRAELLKINLREVELDPDISLEEIAEKIEGYSGADITNVCRDASLMAMRRRINGLAPEEIRALSKEELQMPVTKGDFELALKKISKSVSAADLEKYEKWMAEFGSA
;
A
#
# COMPACT_ATOMS: atom_id res chain seq x y z
N MET A 1 -47.53 -41.65 -50.60
CA MET A 1 -48.72 -41.78 -49.73
C MET A 1 -48.73 -40.61 -48.76
N LYS A 2 -49.71 -39.71 -48.99
CA LYS A 2 -50.28 -38.61 -48.17
C LYS A 2 -49.32 -37.58 -47.56
N GLU A 3 -49.06 -36.42 -48.20
CA GLU A 3 -49.90 -35.22 -48.49
C GLU A 3 -50.10 -34.24 -47.32
N SER A 4 -49.62 -33.00 -47.53
CA SER A 4 -49.85 -31.75 -46.76
C SER A 4 -51.15 -31.05 -47.24
N PRO A 5 -51.37 -29.71 -47.12
CA PRO A 5 -51.23 -28.70 -46.05
C PRO A 5 -52.52 -27.80 -45.92
N GLY A 6 -52.46 -26.67 -45.19
CA GLY A 6 -53.22 -25.44 -45.50
C GLY A 6 -53.70 -24.66 -44.27
N LEU A 7 -54.04 -23.37 -44.29
CA LEU A 7 -53.79 -22.19 -45.13
C LEU A 7 -54.50 -21.04 -44.37
N GLN A 8 -53.99 -19.80 -44.38
CA GLN A 8 -54.72 -18.60 -43.90
C GLN A 8 -55.95 -18.30 -44.79
N PRO A 9 -56.86 -17.38 -44.39
CA PRO A 9 -56.76 -16.00 -44.92
C PRO A 9 -57.23 -14.83 -43.99
N ARG A 10 -57.09 -13.63 -44.58
CA ARG A 10 -57.18 -12.21 -44.15
C ARG A 10 -58.53 -11.67 -43.61
N GLY A 11 -58.48 -10.49 -42.97
CA GLY A 11 -59.57 -9.67 -42.35
C GLY A 11 -60.60 -9.03 -43.31
N PRO A 12 -61.40 -7.99 -42.92
CA PRO A 12 -60.90 -6.61 -42.73
C PRO A 12 -61.69 -5.62 -41.78
N ALA A 13 -61.07 -4.44 -41.55
CA ALA A 13 -61.59 -3.05 -41.45
C ALA A 13 -62.73 -2.60 -40.48
N GLY A 14 -62.50 -1.45 -39.80
CA GLY A 14 -63.56 -0.57 -39.29
C GLY A 14 -63.09 0.57 -38.36
N ARG A 15 -63.00 1.80 -38.88
CA ARG A 15 -62.70 3.08 -38.21
C ARG A 15 -63.83 3.55 -37.26
N ALA A 16 -63.49 4.32 -36.22
CA ALA A 16 -63.87 5.76 -36.07
C ALA A 16 -64.01 6.23 -34.60
N HIS A 17 -63.29 7.31 -34.28
CA HIS A 17 -63.58 8.32 -33.24
C HIS A 17 -64.99 8.93 -33.42
N PRO A 18 -65.64 9.51 -32.37
CA PRO A 18 -65.29 10.88 -31.93
C PRO A 18 -65.45 11.18 -30.41
N ALA A 19 -64.65 12.14 -29.93
CA ALA A 19 -64.95 13.01 -28.78
C ALA A 19 -65.89 14.16 -29.24
N PRO A 20 -66.17 15.26 -28.51
CA PRO A 20 -65.91 15.62 -27.10
C PRO A 20 -67.13 16.32 -26.41
N ARG A 21 -66.97 16.80 -25.16
CA ARG A 21 -67.61 17.99 -24.54
C ARG A 21 -66.98 18.19 -23.14
N SER A 22 -66.12 19.19 -22.91
CA SER A 22 -66.41 20.61 -22.53
C SER A 22 -66.96 20.72 -21.08
N ASP A 23 -66.57 21.61 -20.17
CA ASP A 23 -65.58 22.69 -20.07
C ASP A 23 -65.75 23.33 -18.67
N LYS A 24 -64.84 24.25 -18.28
CA LYS A 24 -64.90 25.25 -17.16
C LYS A 24 -64.54 24.77 -15.74
N SER A 25 -63.79 25.53 -14.92
CA SER A 25 -63.25 26.90 -15.01
C SER A 25 -62.19 27.14 -13.92
N ALA A 26 -61.21 27.97 -14.23
CA ALA A 26 -60.24 28.56 -13.32
C ALA A 26 -60.83 29.70 -12.45
N SER A 27 -60.25 29.95 -11.27
CA SER A 27 -60.07 31.32 -10.77
C SER A 27 -58.94 31.42 -9.72
N SER A 28 -58.00 32.29 -10.03
CA SER A 28 -56.98 32.95 -9.21
C SER A 28 -57.54 33.73 -8.01
N ARG A 29 -56.73 33.89 -6.94
CA ARG A 29 -56.70 35.12 -6.12
C ARG A 29 -55.36 35.27 -5.37
N GLU A 30 -54.74 36.42 -5.60
CA GLU A 30 -53.54 36.96 -4.95
C GLU A 30 -53.88 37.87 -3.73
N ARG A 31 -52.87 38.06 -2.85
CA ARG A 31 -52.60 39.19 -1.90
C ARG A 31 -53.50 39.32 -0.65
N GLU A 32 -53.05 39.72 0.55
CA GLU A 32 -51.90 40.53 0.96
C GLU A 32 -51.63 40.48 2.50
N SER A 33 -50.35 40.65 2.88
CA SER A 33 -49.79 41.36 4.05
C SER A 33 -50.16 41.02 5.52
N ARG A 34 -49.12 40.77 6.33
CA ARG A 34 -48.84 41.52 7.58
C ARG A 34 -47.38 41.33 8.03
N ALA A 35 -46.69 42.45 8.15
CA ALA A 35 -45.32 42.59 8.64
C ALA A 35 -45.27 42.85 10.15
N ARG A 36 -44.16 42.43 10.79
CA ARG A 36 -43.52 42.87 12.05
C ARG A 36 -42.34 41.90 12.27
N GLY A 37 -41.11 42.25 12.59
CA GLY A 37 -40.40 43.47 12.92
C GLY A 37 -38.93 43.07 13.14
N ARG A 38 -38.02 43.97 12.80
CA ARG A 38 -36.56 43.86 12.71
C ARG A 38 -35.92 43.62 14.08
N ASP A 39 -34.83 42.84 14.14
CA ASP A 39 -33.66 43.21 14.95
C ASP A 39 -32.37 42.64 14.35
N ASP A 40 -31.46 43.56 14.09
CA ASP A 40 -30.15 43.43 13.46
C ASP A 40 -29.10 43.45 14.57
N LYS A 41 -28.28 42.41 14.69
CA LYS A 41 -27.02 42.44 15.42
C LYS A 41 -25.99 41.59 14.70
N GLY A 42 -25.06 42.28 14.04
CA GLY A 42 -23.91 41.72 13.36
C GLY A 42 -23.08 40.82 14.26
N LYS A 43 -22.57 39.72 13.68
CA LYS A 43 -21.57 38.87 14.30
C LYS A 43 -20.26 39.05 13.56
N LYS A 44 -19.34 39.70 14.27
CA LYS A 44 -17.90 39.78 13.98
C LYS A 44 -17.33 38.39 13.76
N ILE A 45 -16.41 38.34 12.80
CA ILE A 45 -15.42 37.29 12.59
C ILE A 45 -14.60 37.14 13.88
N THR A 46 -14.63 35.94 14.46
CA THR A 46 -13.63 35.44 15.41
C THR A 46 -13.27 34.03 14.98
N GLN A 47 -12.01 33.87 14.57
CA GLN A 47 -11.31 32.59 14.46
C GLN A 47 -11.37 31.89 15.81
N GLU A 48 -11.76 30.62 15.83
CA GLU A 48 -11.39 29.67 16.89
C GLU A 48 -11.76 28.23 16.47
N GLY A 49 -10.79 27.33 16.61
CA GLY A 49 -11.03 25.90 16.85
C GLY A 49 -11.06 24.99 15.62
N ALA A 50 -9.89 24.43 15.25
CA ALA A 50 -9.81 23.18 14.52
C ALA A 50 -10.45 22.06 15.38
N GLY A 51 -11.67 21.67 15.03
CA GLY A 51 -12.34 20.50 15.61
C GLY A 51 -11.98 19.25 14.81
N ASP A 52 -11.38 18.28 15.49
CA ASP A 52 -11.22 16.90 15.03
C ASP A 52 -12.56 16.41 14.44
N GLY A 53 -12.61 16.23 13.13
CA GLY A 53 -13.76 15.64 12.47
C GLY A 53 -13.84 14.18 12.86
N GLU A 54 -14.95 13.76 13.48
CA GLU A 54 -15.24 12.35 13.73
C GLU A 54 -15.14 11.58 12.42
N ILE A 55 -14.10 10.75 12.30
CA ILE A 55 -13.87 9.93 11.12
C ILE A 55 -14.99 8.89 11.02
N PRO A 56 -15.63 8.71 9.84
CA PRO A 56 -16.59 7.64 9.64
C PRO A 56 -15.95 6.30 10.00
N LYS A 57 -16.53 5.59 10.97
CA LYS A 57 -16.11 4.25 11.35
C LYS A 57 -16.80 3.23 10.46
N PHE A 58 -16.08 2.19 10.07
CA PHE A 58 -16.65 1.09 9.32
C PHE A 58 -17.66 0.33 10.20
N ASP A 59 -18.94 0.47 9.90
CA ASP A 59 -19.99 -0.33 10.55
C ASP A 59 -20.03 -1.69 9.85
N GLY A 60 -19.25 -2.63 10.36
CA GLY A 60 -19.10 -3.98 9.79
C GLY A 60 -20.34 -4.84 9.96
N ALA A 61 -21.45 -4.45 9.33
CA ALA A 61 -22.73 -5.14 9.41
C ALA A 61 -22.58 -6.61 8.95
N GLY A 62 -22.60 -7.54 9.91
CA GLY A 62 -22.44 -8.99 9.67
C GLY A 62 -21.09 -9.58 10.08
N TYR A 63 -20.14 -8.77 10.54
CA TYR A 63 -18.88 -9.20 11.13
C TYR A 63 -18.84 -8.88 12.63
N ASP A 64 -18.04 -9.65 13.38
CA ASP A 64 -17.82 -9.34 14.80
C ASP A 64 -17.12 -7.98 14.90
N LYS A 65 -17.72 -7.06 15.67
CA LYS A 65 -17.19 -5.70 15.85
C LYS A 65 -15.75 -5.72 16.39
N ASP A 66 -15.45 -6.69 17.26
CA ASP A 66 -14.12 -6.89 17.83
C ASP A 66 -13.09 -7.28 16.76
N LEU A 67 -13.49 -8.02 15.72
CA LEU A 67 -12.63 -8.37 14.58
C LEU A 67 -12.33 -7.14 13.71
N VAL A 68 -13.34 -6.29 13.48
CA VAL A 68 -13.16 -5.04 12.73
C VAL A 68 -12.19 -4.12 13.48
N GLU A 69 -12.40 -3.90 14.78
CA GLU A 69 -11.53 -3.04 15.58
C GLU A 69 -10.08 -3.58 15.68
N ALA A 70 -9.92 -4.92 15.78
CA ALA A 70 -8.59 -5.54 15.76
C ALA A 70 -7.87 -5.31 14.42
N LEU A 71 -8.57 -5.50 13.29
CA LEU A 71 -8.01 -5.23 11.97
C LEU A 71 -7.70 -3.75 11.76
N GLU A 72 -8.59 -2.85 12.21
CA GLU A 72 -8.34 -1.40 12.14
C GLU A 72 -7.06 -1.03 12.88
N ARG A 73 -6.85 -1.57 14.08
CA ARG A 73 -5.66 -1.26 14.88
C ARG A 73 -4.38 -1.84 14.28
N ASP A 74 -4.44 -3.07 13.77
CA ASP A 74 -3.25 -3.80 13.38
C ASP A 74 -2.83 -3.52 11.93
N ILE A 75 -3.77 -3.14 11.05
CA ILE A 75 -3.53 -2.97 9.60
C ILE A 75 -3.52 -1.50 9.18
N VAL A 76 -4.38 -0.65 9.77
CA VAL A 76 -4.58 0.72 9.28
C VAL A 76 -3.51 1.63 9.83
N SER A 77 -2.57 2.00 8.96
CA SER A 77 -1.64 3.09 9.23
C SER A 77 -2.11 4.32 8.47
N ARG A 78 -2.57 5.34 9.21
CA ARG A 78 -2.93 6.62 8.60
C ARG A 78 -1.64 7.41 8.42
N ASN A 79 -1.26 7.61 7.16
CA ASN A 79 -0.06 8.32 6.70
C ASN A 79 1.25 7.83 7.34
N PRO A 80 1.88 6.79 6.79
CA PRO A 80 3.24 6.45 7.19
C PRO A 80 4.20 7.53 6.69
N SER A 81 4.49 8.57 7.50
CA SER A 81 5.29 9.78 7.20
C SER A 81 6.71 9.54 6.68
N ILE A 82 6.83 8.87 5.54
CA ILE A 82 8.03 8.57 4.79
C ILE A 82 7.86 9.25 3.44
N HIS A 83 8.82 10.07 3.06
CA HIS A 83 8.85 10.76 1.78
C HIS A 83 9.82 10.07 0.81
N TRP A 84 9.72 10.41 -0.48
CA TRP A 84 10.63 9.89 -1.50
C TRP A 84 12.09 10.28 -1.29
N ASP A 85 12.33 11.37 -0.56
CA ASP A 85 13.64 11.90 -0.20
C ASP A 85 14.32 11.10 0.91
N ASP A 86 13.54 10.37 1.72
CA ASP A 86 14.05 9.51 2.79
C ASP A 86 14.54 8.15 2.26
N ILE A 87 14.24 7.84 1.00
CA ILE A 87 14.65 6.61 0.33
C ILE A 87 15.83 6.96 -0.58
N ALA A 88 17.01 6.41 -0.33
CA ALA A 88 18.15 6.60 -1.22
C ALA A 88 18.08 5.66 -2.43
N ASP A 89 18.65 6.11 -3.56
CA ASP A 89 18.73 5.37 -4.83
C ASP A 89 17.33 5.05 -5.40
N LEU A 90 17.27 4.07 -6.30
CA LEU A 90 16.05 3.46 -6.84
C LEU A 90 15.22 4.40 -7.73
N GLU A 91 15.84 5.34 -8.43
CA GLU A 91 15.14 6.32 -9.28
C GLU A 91 14.22 5.65 -10.30
N GLU A 92 14.66 4.54 -10.89
CA GLU A 92 13.85 3.80 -11.87
C GLU A 92 12.64 3.13 -11.21
N ALA A 93 12.82 2.48 -10.05
CA ALA A 93 11.70 1.88 -9.32
C ALA A 93 10.72 2.94 -8.80
N LYS A 94 11.22 4.08 -8.30
CA LYS A 94 10.40 5.24 -7.90
C LYS A 94 9.61 5.78 -9.08
N LYS A 95 10.25 5.94 -10.25
CA LYS A 95 9.58 6.38 -11.48
C LYS A 95 8.47 5.41 -11.89
N LEU A 96 8.77 4.11 -11.96
CA LEU A 96 7.78 3.09 -12.31
C LEU A 96 6.61 3.03 -11.32
N LEU A 97 6.87 3.20 -10.02
CA LEU A 97 5.82 3.28 -9.00
C LEU A 97 4.98 4.56 -9.13
N ARG A 98 5.61 5.71 -9.37
CA ARG A 98 4.89 6.97 -9.63
C ARG A 98 4.01 6.87 -10.88
N GLU A 99 4.52 6.25 -11.93
CA GLU A 99 3.74 6.01 -13.15
C GLU A 99 2.57 5.05 -12.94
N ALA A 100 2.79 3.99 -12.16
CA ALA A 100 1.76 2.97 -11.91
C ALA A 100 0.68 3.46 -10.93
N VAL A 101 1.05 4.29 -9.95
CA VAL A 101 0.18 4.65 -8.82
C VAL A 101 -0.25 6.11 -8.82
N VAL A 102 0.71 7.03 -8.94
CA VAL A 102 0.48 8.46 -8.75
C VAL A 102 -0.18 9.07 -10.00
N LEU A 103 0.29 8.71 -11.20
CA LEU A 103 -0.25 9.27 -12.45
C LEU A 103 -1.75 8.99 -12.67
N PRO A 104 -2.29 7.80 -12.38
CA PRO A 104 -3.73 7.56 -12.45
C PRO A 104 -4.56 8.49 -11.56
N MET A 105 -4.03 8.87 -10.40
CA MET A 105 -4.71 9.78 -9.47
C MET A 105 -4.66 11.24 -9.97
N TRP A 106 -3.53 11.65 -10.55
CA TRP A 106 -3.36 13.02 -11.06
C TRP A 106 -4.06 13.26 -12.40
N MET A 107 -4.15 12.24 -13.26
CA MET A 107 -4.70 12.34 -14.61
C MET A 107 -5.74 11.25 -14.91
N PRO A 108 -6.87 11.21 -14.18
CA PRO A 108 -7.89 10.17 -14.36
C PRO A 108 -8.48 10.15 -15.78
N ASP A 109 -8.50 11.27 -16.49
CA ASP A 109 -9.00 11.35 -17.88
C ASP A 109 -8.10 10.63 -18.90
N PHE A 110 -6.80 10.56 -18.64
CA PHE A 110 -5.85 9.88 -19.52
C PHE A 110 -5.94 8.35 -19.35
N PHE A 111 -6.16 7.89 -18.12
CA PHE A 111 -6.17 6.47 -17.74
C PHE A 111 -7.57 5.82 -17.89
N LYS A 112 -8.21 6.02 -19.05
CA LYS A 112 -9.51 5.43 -19.40
C LYS A 112 -9.38 4.36 -20.49
N GLY A 113 -10.30 3.39 -20.48
CA GLY A 113 -10.39 2.32 -21.49
C GLY A 113 -9.18 1.37 -21.47
N ILE A 114 -8.41 1.34 -22.57
CA ILE A 114 -7.24 0.46 -22.71
C ILE A 114 -6.11 0.86 -21.74
N ARG A 115 -5.97 2.16 -21.44
CA ARG A 115 -4.94 2.71 -20.54
C ARG A 115 -5.40 2.70 -19.08
N ARG A 116 -6.26 1.76 -18.70
CA ARG A 116 -6.69 1.62 -17.31
C ARG A 116 -5.46 1.45 -16.39
N PRO A 117 -5.51 1.98 -15.16
CA PRO A 117 -4.41 1.80 -14.23
C PRO A 117 -4.20 0.33 -13.90
N TRP A 118 -2.96 -0.01 -13.56
CA TRP A 118 -2.61 -1.35 -13.10
C TRP A 118 -3.30 -1.61 -11.75
N LYS A 119 -4.05 -2.71 -11.66
CA LYS A 119 -4.79 -3.03 -10.42
C LYS A 119 -3.90 -3.61 -9.32
N GLY A 120 -2.80 -4.25 -9.73
CA GLY A 120 -1.86 -4.91 -8.84
C GLY A 120 -0.43 -4.64 -9.27
N VAL A 121 0.38 -4.15 -8.32
CA VAL A 121 1.81 -3.94 -8.50
C VAL A 121 2.56 -4.88 -7.57
N LEU A 122 3.50 -5.65 -8.11
CA LEU A 122 4.39 -6.52 -7.36
C LEU A 122 5.80 -5.94 -7.34
N MET A 123 6.33 -5.70 -6.15
CA MET A 123 7.73 -5.39 -5.93
C MET A 123 8.48 -6.67 -5.61
N VAL A 124 9.46 -7.00 -6.45
CA VAL A 124 10.30 -8.19 -6.30
C VAL A 124 11.74 -7.77 -6.04
N GLY A 125 12.46 -8.50 -5.20
CA GLY A 125 13.88 -8.26 -4.99
C GLY A 125 14.36 -8.80 -3.66
N PRO A 126 15.67 -8.73 -3.41
CA PRO A 126 16.25 -9.24 -2.18
C PRO A 126 15.67 -8.57 -0.93
N PRO A 127 15.73 -9.25 0.24
CA PRO A 127 15.29 -8.68 1.50
C PRO A 127 16.15 -7.45 1.86
N GLY A 128 15.58 -6.54 2.66
CA GLY A 128 16.32 -5.37 3.16
C GLY A 128 16.58 -4.26 2.14
N THR A 129 15.94 -4.28 0.96
CA THR A 129 16.04 -3.25 -0.09
C THR A 129 15.03 -2.11 0.02
N GLY A 130 14.19 -2.09 1.06
CA GLY A 130 13.25 -1.00 1.30
C GLY A 130 11.91 -1.10 0.56
N LYS A 131 11.48 -2.30 0.10
CA LYS A 131 10.15 -2.53 -0.51
C LYS A 131 9.00 -1.97 0.33
N THR A 132 8.99 -2.26 1.63
CA THR A 132 8.00 -1.75 2.58
C THR A 132 8.07 -0.24 2.75
N MET A 133 9.27 0.36 2.70
CA MET A 133 9.45 1.82 2.75
C MET A 133 8.93 2.50 1.48
N LEU A 134 9.18 1.91 0.30
CA LEU A 134 8.63 2.39 -0.97
C LEU A 134 7.10 2.39 -0.96
N ALA A 135 6.47 1.31 -0.48
CA ALA A 135 5.01 1.25 -0.37
C ALA A 135 4.44 2.34 0.56
N LYS A 136 5.12 2.60 1.68
CA LYS A 136 4.77 3.67 2.61
C LYS A 136 4.92 5.06 1.97
N ALA A 137 6.03 5.30 1.25
CA ALA A 137 6.24 6.57 0.54
C ALA A 137 5.19 6.82 -0.54
N VAL A 138 4.79 5.78 -1.26
CA VAL A 138 3.68 5.85 -2.23
C VAL A 138 2.39 6.27 -1.54
N ALA A 139 2.04 5.65 -0.41
CA ALA A 139 0.81 5.96 0.30
C ALA A 139 0.78 7.40 0.83
N THR A 140 1.92 7.90 1.30
CA THR A 140 2.08 9.28 1.79
C THR A 140 1.99 10.31 0.68
N GLU A 141 2.63 10.06 -0.47
CA GLU A 141 2.57 10.95 -1.64
C GLU A 141 1.15 11.02 -2.21
N CYS A 142 0.44 9.89 -2.23
CA CYS A 142 -0.93 9.82 -2.74
C CYS A 142 -1.98 10.31 -1.74
N GLY A 143 -1.62 10.48 -0.46
CA GLY A 143 -2.55 10.81 0.61
C GLY A 143 -3.64 9.75 0.84
N THR A 144 -3.32 8.48 0.56
CA THR A 144 -4.29 7.37 0.68
C THR A 144 -4.19 6.67 2.02
N THR A 145 -5.28 6.07 2.48
CA THR A 145 -5.24 5.18 3.64
C THR A 145 -4.33 3.99 3.36
N PHE A 146 -3.36 3.70 4.24
CA PHE A 146 -2.40 2.60 4.04
C PHE A 146 -2.77 1.40 4.91
N PHE A 147 -3.05 0.28 4.25
CA PHE A 147 -3.33 -0.99 4.92
C PHE A 147 -2.07 -1.87 4.84
N ASN A 148 -1.39 -2.05 5.96
CA ASN A 148 -0.23 -2.92 6.04
C ASN A 148 -0.64 -4.33 6.45
N VAL A 149 -0.72 -5.23 5.48
CA VAL A 149 -1.18 -6.61 5.68
C VAL A 149 0.02 -7.53 5.65
N SER A 150 0.30 -8.14 6.80
CA SER A 150 1.25 -9.25 6.91
C SER A 150 0.52 -10.58 6.75
N SER A 151 1.24 -11.60 6.31
CA SER A 151 0.75 -12.98 6.24
C SER A 151 0.22 -13.49 7.57
N SER A 152 0.88 -13.12 8.67
CA SER A 152 0.47 -13.45 10.03
C SER A 152 -0.92 -12.90 10.39
N THR A 153 -1.29 -11.74 9.84
CA THR A 153 -2.58 -11.09 10.10
C THR A 153 -3.72 -11.80 9.39
N LEU A 154 -3.45 -12.44 8.24
CA LEU A 154 -4.44 -13.16 7.46
C LEU A 154 -4.60 -14.63 7.87
N THR A 155 -3.64 -15.19 8.62
CA THR A 155 -3.70 -16.57 9.10
C THR A 155 -4.23 -16.66 10.54
N SER A 156 -5.56 -16.77 10.72
CA SER A 156 -6.14 -17.13 12.02
C SER A 156 -5.96 -18.63 12.33
N LYS A 157 -5.87 -18.99 13.61
CA LYS A 157 -5.87 -20.38 14.09
C LYS A 157 -7.25 -21.06 13.94
N TYR A 158 -8.31 -20.28 13.80
CA TYR A 158 -9.68 -20.79 13.74
C TYR A 158 -10.13 -21.03 12.29
N ARG A 159 -10.66 -22.24 12.02
CA ARG A 159 -11.07 -22.68 10.69
C ARG A 159 -12.20 -21.79 10.14
N GLY A 160 -11.94 -21.13 9.00
CA GLY A 160 -12.94 -20.36 8.25
C GLY A 160 -13.02 -18.88 8.58
N GLU A 161 -12.30 -18.40 9.61
CA GLU A 161 -12.21 -16.97 9.90
C GLU A 161 -11.34 -16.23 8.87
N SER A 162 -10.26 -16.86 8.39
CA SER A 162 -9.31 -16.22 7.48
C SER A 162 -9.93 -15.72 6.16
N GLU A 163 -10.92 -16.42 5.60
CA GLU A 163 -11.64 -15.96 4.40
C GLU A 163 -12.49 -14.72 4.69
N LYS A 164 -13.15 -14.70 5.84
CA LYS A 164 -13.94 -13.55 6.29
C LYS A 164 -13.04 -12.33 6.51
N LEU A 165 -11.84 -12.52 7.07
CA LEU A 165 -10.86 -11.44 7.24
C LEU A 165 -10.45 -10.83 5.90
N VAL A 166 -10.21 -11.64 4.87
CA VAL A 166 -9.89 -11.13 3.53
C VAL A 166 -11.06 -10.33 2.95
N ARG A 167 -12.30 -10.83 3.05
CA ARG A 167 -13.48 -10.07 2.60
C ARG A 167 -13.62 -8.74 3.33
N LEU A 168 -13.54 -8.79 4.66
CA LEU A 168 -13.64 -7.64 5.52
C LEU A 168 -12.55 -6.59 5.23
N LEU A 169 -11.31 -7.03 5.01
CA LEU A 169 -10.20 -6.16 4.62
C LEU A 169 -10.52 -5.36 3.35
N PHE A 170 -11.01 -6.01 2.30
CA PHE A 170 -11.35 -5.32 1.05
C PHE A 170 -12.61 -4.46 1.18
N GLU A 171 -13.56 -4.84 2.03
CA GLU A 171 -14.75 -4.05 2.32
C GLU A 171 -14.40 -2.76 3.06
N MET A 172 -13.53 -2.87 4.08
CA MET A 172 -12.95 -1.72 4.78
C MET A 172 -12.12 -0.84 3.84
N ALA A 173 -11.33 -1.43 2.95
CA ALA A 173 -10.52 -0.67 2.00
C ALA A 173 -11.38 0.14 1.03
N ARG A 174 -12.53 -0.40 0.60
CA ARG A 174 -13.51 0.31 -0.23
C ARG A 174 -14.24 1.41 0.55
N PHE A 175 -14.47 1.21 1.85
CA PHE A 175 -15.08 2.21 2.72
C PHE A 175 -14.15 3.40 2.99
N TYR A 176 -12.88 3.13 3.28
CA TYR A 176 -11.84 4.14 3.52
C TYR A 176 -11.17 4.68 2.25
N ALA A 177 -11.76 4.41 1.08
CA ALA A 177 -11.18 4.80 -0.20
C ALA A 177 -10.98 6.34 -0.29
N PRO A 178 -9.88 6.80 -0.90
CA PRO A 178 -8.87 6.03 -1.62
C PRO A 178 -7.90 5.28 -0.68
N THR A 179 -7.65 3.99 -0.96
CA THR A 179 -6.88 3.09 -0.09
C THR A 179 -5.81 2.34 -0.86
N THR A 180 -4.62 2.24 -0.26
CA THR A 180 -3.51 1.39 -0.71
C THR A 180 -3.39 0.18 0.23
N ILE A 181 -3.66 -1.02 -0.29
CA ILE A 181 -3.42 -2.28 0.42
C ILE A 181 -2.02 -2.76 0.09
N PHE A 182 -1.15 -2.84 1.09
CA PHE A 182 0.18 -3.40 0.97
C PHE A 182 0.21 -4.79 1.61
N ILE A 183 0.51 -5.81 0.81
CA ILE A 183 0.68 -7.19 1.25
C ILE A 183 2.17 -7.51 1.24
N ASP A 184 2.78 -7.56 2.43
CA ASP A 184 4.18 -7.96 2.57
C ASP A 184 4.31 -9.49 2.57
N GLU A 185 5.45 -9.99 2.10
CA GLU A 185 5.77 -11.43 2.02
C GLU A 185 4.64 -12.26 1.40
N ILE A 186 4.08 -11.80 0.27
CA ILE A 186 2.91 -12.44 -0.37
C ILE A 186 3.17 -13.91 -0.76
N ASP A 187 4.44 -14.28 -0.95
CA ASP A 187 4.89 -15.65 -1.19
C ASP A 187 4.51 -16.62 -0.05
N SER A 188 4.46 -16.16 1.20
CA SER A 188 4.05 -16.98 2.34
C SER A 188 2.57 -17.41 2.29
N ILE A 189 1.71 -16.57 1.71
CA ILE A 189 0.27 -16.86 1.50
C ILE A 189 0.07 -17.63 0.19
N CYS A 190 0.90 -17.35 -0.82
CA CYS A 190 0.65 -17.73 -2.20
C CYS A 190 1.64 -18.74 -2.76
N SER A 191 2.23 -19.57 -1.88
CA SER A 191 3.16 -20.63 -2.28
C SER A 191 2.57 -21.55 -3.36
N ARG A 192 3.48 -22.16 -4.15
CA ARG A 192 3.10 -23.04 -5.27
C ARG A 192 2.22 -24.20 -4.77
N ARG A 193 1.11 -24.40 -5.46
CA ARG A 193 0.20 -25.53 -5.24
C ARG A 193 0.99 -26.83 -5.38
N GLY A 194 0.94 -27.71 -4.37
CA GLY A 194 1.37 -29.10 -4.54
C GLY A 194 2.43 -29.64 -3.58
N THR A 195 2.90 -28.89 -2.58
CA THR A 195 3.52 -29.54 -1.42
C THR A 195 2.41 -30.19 -0.59
N SER A 196 2.57 -31.45 -0.21
CA SER A 196 1.58 -32.27 0.50
C SER A 196 1.14 -31.70 1.86
N ASP A 197 1.82 -30.66 2.35
CA ASP A 197 1.56 -29.96 3.61
C ASP A 197 0.80 -28.63 3.45
N GLU A 198 0.32 -28.29 2.26
CA GLU A 198 -0.44 -27.05 2.06
C GLU A 198 -1.81 -27.13 2.79
N HIS A 199 -1.91 -26.45 3.93
CA HIS A 199 -3.13 -26.37 4.72
C HIS A 199 -4.30 -25.84 3.86
N GLU A 200 -5.45 -26.52 3.89
CA GLU A 200 -6.67 -26.08 3.19
C GLU A 200 -7.05 -24.63 3.50
N ALA A 201 -6.73 -24.15 4.71
CA ALA A 201 -6.95 -22.76 5.11
C ALA A 201 -6.23 -21.76 4.18
N SER A 202 -4.96 -22.04 3.84
CA SER A 202 -4.17 -21.17 2.94
C SER A 202 -4.76 -21.14 1.53
N ARG A 203 -5.18 -22.31 1.01
CA ARG A 203 -5.82 -22.41 -0.31
C ARG A 203 -7.09 -21.58 -0.42
N ARG A 204 -7.91 -21.57 0.62
CA ARG A 204 -9.17 -20.80 0.64
C ARG A 204 -8.90 -19.31 0.77
N VAL A 205 -7.96 -18.89 1.63
CA VAL A 205 -7.49 -17.49 1.72
C VAL A 205 -7.00 -16.99 0.37
N LYS A 206 -6.15 -17.77 -0.31
CA LYS A 206 -5.64 -17.45 -1.64
C LYS A 206 -6.76 -17.34 -2.68
N SER A 207 -7.73 -18.25 -2.65
CA SER A 207 -8.88 -18.22 -3.56
C SER A 207 -9.73 -16.97 -3.34
N GLU A 208 -10.00 -16.62 -2.08
CA GLU A 208 -10.75 -15.42 -1.71
C GLU A 208 -9.99 -14.14 -2.08
N LEU A 209 -8.68 -14.08 -1.83
CA LEU A 209 -7.82 -12.96 -2.24
C LEU A 209 -7.90 -12.72 -3.75
N LEU A 210 -7.83 -13.77 -4.55
CA LEU A 210 -7.96 -13.67 -6.02
C LEU A 210 -9.34 -13.14 -6.44
N VAL A 211 -10.42 -13.61 -5.80
CA VAL A 211 -11.78 -13.12 -6.06
C VAL A 211 -11.90 -11.64 -5.71
N GLN A 212 -11.38 -11.22 -4.56
CA GLN A 212 -11.40 -9.81 -4.14
C GLN A 212 -10.56 -8.93 -5.06
N MET A 213 -9.36 -9.35 -5.46
CA MET A 213 -8.51 -8.61 -6.41
C MET A 213 -9.17 -8.42 -7.78
N ASP A 214 -9.90 -9.43 -8.28
CA ASP A 214 -10.68 -9.30 -9.51
C ASP A 214 -11.87 -8.32 -9.29
N GLY A 215 -12.48 -8.34 -8.10
CA GLY A 215 -13.58 -7.48 -7.66
C GLY A 215 -13.20 -6.02 -7.32
N VAL A 216 -11.92 -5.72 -7.07
CA VAL A 216 -11.40 -4.34 -6.87
C VAL A 216 -11.68 -3.43 -8.08
N GLY A 217 -11.98 -4.01 -9.25
CA GLY A 217 -12.51 -3.25 -10.38
C GLY A 217 -13.72 -3.92 -11.03
N GLY A 218 -14.60 -4.49 -10.21
CA GLY A 218 -15.93 -4.90 -10.63
C GLY A 218 -16.72 -3.66 -11.06
N ALA A 219 -17.17 -3.69 -12.30
CA ALA A 219 -17.90 -2.64 -13.00
C ALA A 219 -19.32 -2.42 -12.43
N LEU A 220 -19.41 -2.10 -11.13
CA LEU A 220 -20.63 -1.61 -10.51
C LEU A 220 -20.40 -0.17 -10.08
N GLU A 221 -20.91 0.69 -10.95
CA GLU A 221 -21.53 1.97 -10.63
C GLU A 221 -20.59 3.08 -10.19
N ASN A 222 -20.16 3.79 -11.25
CA ASN A 222 -19.59 5.13 -11.31
C ASN A 222 -18.07 5.13 -11.41
N ASP A 223 -17.57 5.67 -12.53
CA ASP A 223 -16.21 6.16 -12.80
C ASP A 223 -15.82 7.26 -11.77
N ASP A 224 -15.93 6.97 -10.47
CA ASP A 224 -15.50 7.86 -9.42
C ASP A 224 -14.06 7.51 -9.03
N PRO A 225 -13.06 8.29 -9.48
CA PRO A 225 -11.67 8.06 -9.14
C PRO A 225 -11.42 8.13 -7.61
N SER A 226 -12.36 8.68 -6.83
CA SER A 226 -12.25 8.77 -5.37
C SER A 226 -12.40 7.41 -4.66
N LYS A 227 -13.01 6.40 -5.30
CA LYS A 227 -13.21 5.06 -4.72
C LYS A 227 -12.15 4.05 -5.15
N MET A 228 -10.96 4.52 -5.51
CA MET A 228 -9.88 3.66 -5.99
C MET A 228 -9.27 2.85 -4.82
N VAL A 229 -9.22 1.54 -5.00
CA VAL A 229 -8.46 0.63 -4.14
C VAL A 229 -7.34 0.02 -4.96
N MET A 230 -6.11 0.13 -4.46
CA MET A 230 -4.93 -0.41 -5.12
C MET A 230 -4.28 -1.49 -4.26
N VAL A 231 -3.77 -2.55 -4.91
CA VAL A 231 -3.01 -3.61 -4.24
C VAL A 231 -1.53 -3.52 -4.62
N LEU A 232 -0.69 -3.24 -3.63
CA LEU A 232 0.76 -3.36 -3.68
C LEU A 232 1.15 -4.66 -2.98
N ALA A 233 1.99 -5.47 -3.61
CA ALA A 233 2.53 -6.68 -3.01
C ALA A 233 4.06 -6.62 -3.01
N ALA A 234 4.68 -7.15 -1.97
CA ALA A 234 6.12 -7.37 -1.90
C ALA A 234 6.43 -8.85 -1.73
N THR A 235 7.50 -9.31 -2.37
CA THR A 235 8.02 -10.67 -2.20
C THR A 235 9.54 -10.69 -2.28
N ASN A 236 10.14 -11.62 -1.53
CA ASN A 236 11.53 -11.99 -1.68
C ASN A 236 11.68 -13.23 -2.59
N PHE A 237 10.61 -14.00 -2.80
CA PHE A 237 10.66 -15.28 -3.53
C PHE A 237 9.64 -15.28 -4.69
N PRO A 238 9.89 -14.49 -5.75
CA PRO A 238 8.91 -14.33 -6.82
C PRO A 238 8.65 -15.61 -7.64
N TRP A 239 9.57 -16.59 -7.60
CA TRP A 239 9.42 -17.91 -8.20
C TRP A 239 8.42 -18.82 -7.48
N ASP A 240 8.07 -18.51 -6.23
CA ASP A 240 7.09 -19.26 -5.44
C ASP A 240 5.65 -18.77 -5.65
N ILE A 241 5.48 -17.66 -6.38
CA ILE A 241 4.17 -17.10 -6.70
C ILE A 241 3.47 -17.91 -7.79
N ASP A 242 2.28 -18.39 -7.45
CA ASP A 242 1.36 -19.07 -8.38
C ASP A 242 0.98 -18.19 -9.59
N GLU A 243 0.81 -18.82 -10.75
CA GLU A 243 0.48 -18.17 -12.02
C GLU A 243 -0.80 -17.34 -11.91
N ALA A 244 -1.80 -17.85 -11.17
CA ALA A 244 -3.05 -17.16 -10.95
C ALA A 244 -2.84 -15.77 -10.32
N LEU A 245 -1.99 -15.67 -9.29
CA LEU A 245 -1.71 -14.40 -8.62
C LEU A 245 -0.80 -13.51 -9.47
N ARG A 246 0.20 -14.12 -10.13
CA ARG A 246 1.10 -13.44 -11.06
C ARG A 246 0.33 -12.72 -12.16
N ARG A 247 -0.80 -13.28 -12.63
CA ARG A 247 -1.68 -12.64 -13.62
C ARG A 247 -2.41 -11.40 -13.09
N ARG A 248 -2.71 -11.31 -11.80
CA ARG A 248 -3.37 -10.15 -11.18
C ARG A 248 -2.37 -9.06 -10.79
N LEU A 249 -1.13 -9.46 -10.55
CA LEU A 249 0.01 -8.58 -10.35
C LEU A 249 0.63 -8.24 -11.71
N GLU A 250 -0.08 -7.37 -12.43
CA GLU A 250 0.21 -7.03 -13.82
C GLU A 250 1.56 -6.30 -13.96
N LYS A 251 1.83 -5.30 -13.10
CA LYS A 251 3.12 -4.58 -13.08
C LYS A 251 4.06 -5.22 -12.07
N ARG A 252 5.29 -5.52 -12.49
CA ARG A 252 6.30 -6.21 -11.70
C ARG A 252 7.59 -5.40 -11.72
N ILE A 253 7.93 -4.82 -10.57
CA ILE A 253 9.04 -3.89 -10.42
C ILE A 253 10.14 -4.59 -9.65
N TYR A 254 11.32 -4.68 -10.26
CA TYR A 254 12.50 -5.18 -9.58
C TYR A 254 13.12 -4.08 -8.72
N ILE A 255 13.38 -4.40 -7.46
CA ILE A 255 14.07 -3.54 -6.51
C ILE A 255 15.48 -4.11 -6.33
N PRO A 256 16.49 -3.52 -7.00
CA PRO A 256 17.87 -3.99 -6.92
C PRO A 256 18.52 -3.68 -5.57
N LEU A 257 19.72 -4.23 -5.37
CA LEU A 257 20.61 -3.76 -4.31
C LEU A 257 21.12 -2.33 -4.62
N PRO A 258 21.46 -1.54 -3.59
CA PRO A 258 21.93 -0.18 -3.79
C PRO A 258 23.26 -0.12 -4.55
N THR A 259 23.35 0.84 -5.48
CA THR A 259 24.58 1.17 -6.23
C THR A 259 25.63 1.79 -5.31
N ALA A 260 26.88 1.93 -5.76
CA ALA A 260 27.94 2.58 -4.95
C ALA A 260 27.53 3.98 -4.46
N LYS A 261 26.88 4.77 -5.33
CA LYS A 261 26.32 6.08 -4.99
C LYS A 261 25.16 5.94 -4.00
N GLY A 262 24.25 5.00 -4.22
CA GLY A 262 23.14 4.71 -3.32
C GLY A 262 23.60 4.33 -1.91
N ARG A 263 24.67 3.54 -1.79
CA ARG A 263 25.26 3.17 -0.49
C ARG A 263 25.86 4.36 0.24
N ALA A 264 26.54 5.26 -0.45
CA ALA A 264 27.06 6.49 0.14
C ALA A 264 25.93 7.38 0.69
N GLU A 265 24.83 7.54 -0.05
CA GLU A 265 23.66 8.28 0.40
C GLU A 265 22.94 7.58 1.57
N LEU A 266 22.81 6.25 1.54
CA LEU A 266 22.27 5.48 2.67
C LEU A 266 23.10 5.67 3.94
N LEU A 267 24.43 5.66 3.85
CA LEU A 267 25.31 5.94 4.98
C LEU A 267 25.05 7.34 5.55
N LYS A 268 24.94 8.36 4.69
CA LYS A 268 24.64 9.74 5.13
C LYS A 268 23.29 9.86 5.84
N ILE A 269 22.26 9.18 5.33
CA ILE A 269 20.93 9.18 5.96
C ILE A 269 20.96 8.49 7.33
N ASN A 270 21.55 7.29 7.41
CA ASN A 270 21.62 6.53 8.66
C ASN A 270 22.50 7.20 9.73
N LEU A 271 23.49 7.99 9.33
CA LEU A 271 24.43 8.66 10.23
C LEU A 271 24.07 10.12 10.50
N ARG A 272 22.90 10.61 10.05
CA ARG A 272 22.47 12.00 10.27
C ARG A 272 22.38 12.38 11.76
N GLU A 273 22.09 11.41 12.62
CA GLU A 273 21.96 11.60 14.08
C GLU A 273 23.26 11.29 14.85
N VAL A 274 24.32 10.87 14.15
CA VAL A 274 25.55 10.34 14.77
C VAL A 274 26.74 11.21 14.40
N GLU A 275 27.51 11.62 15.39
CA GLU A 275 28.77 12.33 15.15
C GLU A 275 29.83 11.38 14.59
N LEU A 276 30.49 11.80 13.52
CA LEU A 276 31.54 11.06 12.85
C LEU A 276 32.88 11.75 13.06
N ASP A 277 33.91 10.97 13.29
CA ASP A 277 35.29 11.45 13.29
C ASP A 277 35.66 11.95 11.87
N PRO A 278 36.31 13.13 11.71
CA PRO A 278 36.71 13.67 10.40
C PRO A 278 37.62 12.75 9.57
N ASP A 279 38.21 11.72 10.16
CA ASP A 279 39.02 10.72 9.46
C ASP A 279 38.18 9.69 8.66
N ILE A 280 36.85 9.70 8.83
CA ILE A 280 35.93 8.78 8.16
C ILE A 280 35.56 9.30 6.78
N SER A 281 35.92 8.53 5.76
CA SER A 281 35.42 8.69 4.40
C SER A 281 34.23 7.74 4.16
N LEU A 282 33.05 8.30 3.93
CA LEU A 282 31.83 7.53 3.64
C LEU A 282 31.93 6.86 2.27
N GLU A 283 32.63 7.47 1.33
CA GLU A 283 32.89 6.96 -0.02
C GLU A 283 33.75 5.69 0.04
N GLU A 284 34.82 5.67 0.84
CA GLU A 284 35.65 4.48 1.05
C GLU A 284 34.85 3.32 1.67
N ILE A 285 33.97 3.64 2.62
CA ILE A 285 33.11 2.63 3.25
C ILE A 285 32.11 2.10 2.21
N ALA A 286 31.49 2.97 1.41
CA ALA A 286 30.53 2.61 0.37
C ALA A 286 31.10 1.65 -0.69
N GLU A 287 32.38 1.78 -1.02
CA GLU A 287 33.09 0.84 -1.90
C GLU A 287 33.29 -0.53 -1.24
N LYS A 288 33.66 -0.56 0.05
CA LYS A 288 33.89 -1.82 0.80
C LYS A 288 32.62 -2.63 1.04
N ILE A 289 31.46 -1.98 1.15
CA ILE A 289 30.15 -2.62 1.41
C ILE A 289 29.41 -3.02 0.13
N GLU A 290 30.13 -3.38 -0.93
CA GLU A 290 29.51 -3.89 -2.14
C GLU A 290 28.69 -5.17 -1.88
N GLY A 291 27.45 -5.17 -2.38
CA GLY A 291 26.51 -6.27 -2.19
C GLY A 291 25.73 -6.26 -0.87
N TYR A 292 25.90 -5.23 -0.03
CA TYR A 292 25.09 -5.05 1.18
C TYR A 292 23.68 -4.54 0.82
N SER A 293 22.67 -5.07 1.49
CA SER A 293 21.31 -4.52 1.43
C SER A 293 21.20 -3.24 2.28
N GLY A 294 20.15 -2.44 2.07
CA GLY A 294 19.90 -1.27 2.91
C GLY A 294 19.81 -1.62 4.41
N ALA A 295 19.19 -2.75 4.73
CA ALA A 295 19.12 -3.26 6.11
C ALA A 295 20.51 -3.61 6.67
N ASP A 296 21.39 -4.22 5.86
CA ASP A 296 22.76 -4.54 6.29
C ASP A 296 23.55 -3.26 6.58
N ILE A 297 23.40 -2.22 5.75
CA ILE A 297 24.05 -0.91 5.93
C ILE A 297 23.55 -0.24 7.21
N THR A 298 22.24 -0.22 7.45
CA THR A 298 21.66 0.29 8.70
C THR A 298 22.19 -0.47 9.91
N ASN A 299 22.32 -1.80 9.82
CA ASN A 299 22.88 -2.62 10.89
C ASN A 299 24.37 -2.31 11.14
N VAL A 300 25.16 -2.07 10.09
CA VAL A 300 26.56 -1.64 10.23
C VAL A 300 26.67 -0.30 10.93
N CYS A 301 25.86 0.69 10.51
CA CYS A 301 25.82 2.01 11.16
C CYS A 301 25.42 1.90 12.63
N ARG A 302 24.41 1.06 12.92
CA ARG A 302 23.94 0.81 14.28
C ARG A 302 24.98 0.12 15.15
N ASP A 303 25.68 -0.89 14.64
CA ASP A 303 26.73 -1.58 15.40
C ASP A 303 27.93 -0.66 15.63
N ALA A 304 28.32 0.14 14.64
CA ALA A 304 29.39 1.14 14.79
C ALA A 304 29.04 2.20 15.86
N SER A 305 27.81 2.73 15.84
CA SER A 305 27.30 3.65 16.88
C SER A 305 27.29 3.00 18.27
N LEU A 306 26.86 1.74 18.35
CA LEU A 306 26.83 1.00 19.62
C LEU A 306 28.24 0.70 20.14
N MET A 307 29.23 0.48 19.26
CA MET A 307 30.63 0.29 19.66
C MET A 307 31.23 1.55 20.29
N ALA A 308 30.96 2.72 19.71
CA ALA A 308 31.38 4.00 20.30
C ALA A 308 30.81 4.16 21.72
N MET A 309 29.52 3.89 21.91
CA MET A 309 28.87 3.89 23.22
C MET A 309 29.47 2.83 24.17
N ARG A 310 29.73 1.60 23.67
CA ARG A 310 30.33 0.53 24.49
C ARG A 310 31.70 0.92 25.00
N ARG A 311 32.53 1.61 24.21
CA ARG A 311 33.83 2.10 24.69
C ARG A 311 33.68 3.11 25.82
N ARG A 312 32.68 3.99 25.74
CA ARG A 312 32.38 4.96 26.81
C ARG A 312 31.96 4.26 28.09
N ILE A 313 31.07 3.29 27.98
CA ILE A 313 30.53 2.53 29.11
C ILE A 313 31.54 1.56 29.73
N ASN A 314 32.49 1.08 28.92
CA ASN A 314 33.48 0.10 29.38
C ASN A 314 34.37 0.70 30.47
N GLY A 315 34.28 0.15 31.68
CA GLY A 315 35.02 0.61 32.85
C GLY A 315 34.23 1.49 33.82
N LEU A 316 32.97 1.83 33.52
CA LEU A 316 32.07 2.56 34.43
C LEU A 316 31.21 1.58 35.24
N ALA A 317 30.90 1.95 36.48
CA ALA A 317 29.94 1.24 37.32
C ALA A 317 28.48 1.51 36.86
N PRO A 318 27.52 0.62 37.16
CA PRO A 318 26.12 0.79 36.77
C PRO A 318 25.48 2.11 37.21
N GLU A 319 25.86 2.63 38.38
CA GLU A 319 25.38 3.91 38.90
C GLU A 319 25.92 5.09 38.09
N GLU A 320 27.17 5.02 37.63
CA GLU A 320 27.79 6.06 36.80
C GLU A 320 27.17 6.06 35.40
N ILE A 321 26.87 4.87 34.84
CA ILE A 321 26.20 4.74 33.54
C ILE A 321 24.79 5.37 33.58
N ARG A 322 24.07 5.23 34.69
CA ARG A 322 22.73 5.83 34.88
C ARG A 322 22.78 7.34 35.07
N ALA A 323 23.90 7.86 35.61
CA ALA A 323 24.09 9.29 35.83
C ALA A 323 24.50 10.05 34.56
N LEU A 324 25.01 9.35 33.53
CA LEU A 324 25.37 9.96 32.25
C LEU A 324 24.15 10.47 31.49
N SER A 325 24.26 11.67 30.97
CA SER A 325 23.26 12.21 30.03
C SER A 325 23.36 11.52 28.66
N LYS A 326 22.28 11.61 27.87
CA LYS A 326 22.21 11.03 26.52
C LYS A 326 23.29 11.59 25.59
N GLU A 327 23.64 12.87 25.76
CA GLU A 327 24.67 13.58 25.00
C GLU A 327 26.09 13.12 25.40
N GLU A 328 26.35 12.88 26.69
CA GLU A 328 27.66 12.38 27.17
C GLU A 328 27.94 10.90 26.83
N LEU A 329 26.89 10.15 26.50
CA LEU A 329 26.99 8.77 26.00
C LEU A 329 27.30 8.72 24.50
N GLN A 330 27.05 9.82 23.78
CA GLN A 330 27.18 9.91 22.33
C GLN A 330 28.59 10.33 21.96
N MET A 331 29.53 9.37 21.98
CA MET A 331 30.87 9.59 21.43
C MET A 331 30.85 9.59 19.90
N PRO A 332 31.79 10.31 19.24
CA PRO A 332 31.96 10.21 17.81
C PRO A 332 32.34 8.77 17.44
N VAL A 333 31.74 8.27 16.37
CA VAL A 333 32.08 6.99 15.78
C VAL A 333 33.41 7.14 15.07
N THR A 334 34.33 6.20 15.31
CA THR A 334 35.67 6.22 14.71
C THR A 334 35.79 5.20 13.58
N LYS A 335 36.80 5.36 12.71
CA LYS A 335 37.08 4.38 11.63
C LYS A 335 37.23 2.94 12.14
N GLY A 336 37.81 2.77 13.33
CA GLY A 336 37.97 1.47 13.97
C GLY A 336 36.66 0.78 14.34
N ASP A 337 35.61 1.54 14.68
CA ASP A 337 34.27 0.98 14.95
C ASP A 337 33.65 0.43 13.67
N PHE A 338 33.74 1.17 12.57
CA PHE A 338 33.26 0.70 11.28
C PHE A 338 34.00 -0.55 10.82
N GLU A 339 35.33 -0.61 10.96
CA GLU A 339 36.08 -1.81 10.59
C GLU A 339 35.70 -3.04 11.43
N LEU A 340 35.41 -2.86 12.71
CA LEU A 340 34.92 -3.94 13.57
C LEU A 340 33.49 -4.35 13.22
N ALA A 341 32.61 -3.39 12.93
CA ALA A 341 31.23 -3.65 12.52
C ALA A 341 31.18 -4.42 11.20
N LEU A 342 31.99 -4.02 10.21
CA LEU A 342 32.11 -4.70 8.92
C LEU A 342 32.66 -6.12 9.03
N LYS A 343 33.52 -6.41 10.00
CA LYS A 343 34.00 -7.78 10.27
C LYS A 343 32.91 -8.68 10.87
N LYS A 344 31.94 -8.11 11.59
CA LYS A 344 30.86 -8.86 12.25
C LYS A 344 29.66 -9.06 11.35
N ILE A 345 29.31 -8.03 10.56
CA ILE A 345 28.11 -8.02 9.73
C ILE A 345 28.53 -8.36 8.31
N SER A 346 28.11 -9.54 7.86
CA SER A 346 28.31 -10.00 6.48
C SER A 346 27.09 -9.66 5.62
N LYS A 347 27.28 -9.60 4.30
CA LYS A 347 26.19 -9.41 3.35
C LYS A 347 25.16 -10.53 3.45
N SER A 348 23.88 -10.15 3.44
CA SER A 348 22.76 -11.09 3.52
C SER A 348 22.41 -11.76 2.19
N VAL A 349 22.89 -11.21 1.06
CA VAL A 349 22.52 -11.65 -0.30
C VAL A 349 23.76 -12.16 -1.04
N SER A 350 23.63 -13.34 -1.65
CA SER A 350 24.68 -13.93 -2.48
C SER A 350 24.56 -13.51 -3.95
N ALA A 351 25.65 -13.56 -4.71
CA ALA A 351 25.62 -13.29 -6.15
C ALA A 351 24.74 -14.30 -6.90
N ALA A 352 24.71 -15.56 -6.46
CA ALA A 352 23.85 -16.58 -7.03
C ALA A 352 22.35 -16.29 -6.84
N ASP A 353 21.98 -15.58 -5.75
CA ASP A 353 20.59 -15.17 -5.57
C ASP A 353 20.21 -14.02 -6.50
N LEU A 354 21.14 -13.09 -6.78
CA LEU A 354 20.93 -12.02 -7.77
C LEU A 354 20.68 -12.58 -9.17
N GLU A 355 21.45 -13.58 -9.60
CA GLU A 355 21.23 -14.26 -10.89
C GLU A 355 19.82 -14.88 -11.00
N LYS A 356 19.27 -15.41 -9.89
CA LYS A 356 17.90 -15.94 -9.89
C LYS A 356 16.88 -14.84 -10.13
N TYR A 357 17.05 -13.67 -9.51
CA TYR A 357 16.16 -12.54 -9.72
C TYR A 357 16.25 -12.01 -11.14
N GLU A 358 17.46 -11.86 -11.69
CA GLU A 358 17.66 -11.40 -13.07
C GLU A 358 17.02 -12.34 -14.07
N LYS A 359 17.23 -13.66 -13.91
CA LYS A 359 16.60 -14.67 -14.76
C LYS A 359 15.07 -14.62 -14.69
N TRP A 360 14.51 -14.48 -13.49
CA TRP A 360 13.07 -14.38 -13.31
C TRP A 360 12.51 -13.08 -13.91
N MET A 361 13.22 -11.96 -13.78
CA MET A 361 12.85 -10.68 -14.37
C MET A 361 12.96 -10.67 -15.89
N ALA A 362 13.92 -11.39 -16.48
CA ALA A 362 14.01 -11.55 -17.93
C ALA A 362 12.80 -12.32 -18.50
N GLU A 363 12.26 -13.28 -17.74
CA GLU A 363 11.13 -14.10 -18.16
C GLU A 363 9.77 -13.44 -17.87
N PHE A 364 9.62 -12.81 -16.70
CA PHE A 364 8.33 -12.32 -16.18
C PHE A 364 8.29 -10.83 -15.88
N GLY A 365 9.39 -10.09 -16.08
CA GLY A 365 9.45 -8.66 -15.85
C GLY A 365 8.46 -7.91 -16.73
N SER A 366 7.79 -6.92 -16.16
CA SER A 366 6.93 -6.03 -16.94
C SER A 366 7.79 -4.98 -17.64
N ALA A 367 7.62 -4.84 -18.95
CA ALA A 367 8.18 -3.74 -19.74
C ALA A 367 7.69 -2.36 -19.24
#